data_AF-A0A4R3ACY3-F1
#
_entry.id   AF-A0A4R3ACY3-F1
#
_cell.length_a   1.000
_cell.length_b   1.000
_cell.length_c   1.000
_cell.angle_alpha   90.00
_cell.angle_beta   90.00
_cell.angle_gamma   90.00
#
_symmetry.space_group_name_H-M   'P 1'
#
loop_
_entity.id
_entity.type
_entity.pdbx_description
1 polymer ?
#
loop_
_entity_poly.entity_id
_entity_poly.type
_entity_poly.pdbx_seq_one_letter_code
_entity_poly.pdbx_strand_id
1 'polypeptide(L)'
;MDDRMRERLQKALENNRTKDSEFAQRRADEKAAADLELRRRQDAKTIWPEFVDKVRGAASAVNNQIAEGGFLLEVEDHDTTTTRRARVSLLHESAAVGMRAVFLFKESGAIATTFAGLQDSKLTDIDIFTVEQQKIEMILVSLFEQYVRHRPFPKEHV
;
A
#
# COMPACT_ATOMS: atom_id res chain seq x y z
N MET A 1 22.22 55.33 -31.20
CA MET A 1 21.59 54.25 -30.43
C MET A 1 22.66 53.20 -30.20
N ASP A 2 23.07 52.98 -28.95
CA ASP A 2 24.23 52.16 -28.59
C ASP A 2 24.00 50.69 -28.92
N ASP A 3 24.88 50.10 -29.75
CA ASP A 3 24.81 48.69 -30.16
C ASP A 3 24.82 47.73 -28.96
N ARG A 4 25.47 48.10 -27.85
CA ARG A 4 25.43 47.35 -26.58
C ARG A 4 24.04 47.25 -25.97
N MET A 5 23.18 48.25 -26.17
CA MET A 5 21.81 48.24 -25.66
C MET A 5 20.92 47.32 -26.50
N ARG A 6 21.13 47.27 -27.83
CA ARG A 6 20.46 46.29 -28.72
C ARG A 6 20.85 44.86 -28.40
N GLU A 7 22.14 44.60 -28.20
CA GLU A 7 22.66 43.27 -27.90
C GLU A 7 22.12 42.75 -26.54
N ARG A 8 22.02 43.62 -25.53
CA ARG A 8 21.39 43.30 -24.23
C ARG A 8 19.90 43.02 -24.36
N LEU A 9 19.16 43.79 -25.15
CA LEU A 9 17.73 43.58 -25.39
C LEU A 9 17.47 42.27 -26.15
N GLN A 10 18.29 41.96 -27.14
CA GLN A 10 18.20 40.71 -27.89
C GLN A 10 18.45 39.50 -26.98
N LYS A 11 19.49 39.55 -26.13
CA LYS A 11 19.80 38.50 -25.16
C LYS A 11 18.71 38.35 -24.08
N ALA A 12 18.07 39.44 -23.67
CA ALA A 12 16.95 39.40 -22.73
C ALA A 12 15.69 38.75 -23.34
N LEU A 13 15.39 39.04 -24.61
CA LEU A 13 14.28 38.42 -25.35
C LEU A 13 14.52 36.93 -25.59
N GLU A 14 15.74 36.55 -25.92
CA GLU A 14 16.11 35.15 -26.13
C GLU A 14 15.97 34.36 -24.83
N ASN A 15 16.51 34.86 -23.72
CA ASN A 15 16.34 34.26 -22.39
C ASN A 15 14.89 34.18 -21.92
N ASN A 16 14.04 35.14 -22.31
CA ASN A 16 12.62 35.14 -21.96
C ASN A 16 11.88 34.04 -22.74
N ARG A 17 12.16 33.91 -24.04
CA ARG A 17 11.62 32.80 -24.88
C ARG A 17 12.04 31.43 -24.37
N THR A 18 13.29 31.23 -23.97
CA THR A 18 13.74 29.95 -23.42
C THR A 18 12.99 29.62 -22.13
N LYS A 19 12.87 30.59 -21.21
CA LYS A 19 12.15 30.41 -19.95
C LYS A 19 10.67 30.12 -20.16
N ASP A 20 10.00 30.83 -21.06
CA ASP A 20 8.58 30.59 -21.36
C ASP A 20 8.35 29.18 -21.90
N SER A 21 9.27 28.67 -22.73
CA SER A 21 9.22 27.28 -23.20
C SER A 21 9.45 26.26 -22.09
N GLU A 22 10.37 26.53 -21.16
CA GLU A 22 10.63 25.69 -19.99
C GLU A 22 9.46 25.68 -19.01
N PHE A 23 8.80 26.82 -18.78
CA PHE A 23 7.61 26.92 -17.94
C PHE A 23 6.40 26.23 -18.58
N ALA A 24 6.24 26.36 -19.90
CA ALA A 24 5.18 25.65 -20.63
C ALA A 24 5.39 24.14 -20.58
N GLN A 25 6.63 23.66 -20.75
CA GLN A 25 6.97 22.25 -20.65
C GLN A 25 6.71 21.71 -19.23
N ARG A 26 7.18 22.42 -18.19
CA ARG A 26 6.94 22.03 -16.79
C ARG A 26 5.46 21.95 -16.46
N ARG A 27 4.65 22.91 -16.92
CA ARG A 27 3.19 22.85 -16.72
C ARG A 27 2.53 21.69 -17.47
N ALA A 28 3.01 21.37 -18.67
CA ALA A 28 2.52 20.23 -19.42
C ALA A 28 2.86 18.90 -18.73
N ASP A 29 4.08 18.77 -18.21
CA ASP A 29 4.55 17.58 -17.48
C ASP A 29 3.81 17.43 -16.14
N GLU A 30 3.63 18.52 -15.39
CA GLU A 30 2.85 18.54 -14.13
C GLU A 30 1.38 18.18 -14.37
N LYS A 31 0.78 18.68 -15.46
CA LYS A 31 -0.60 18.33 -15.83
C LYS A 31 -0.72 16.86 -16.25
N ALA A 32 0.22 16.35 -17.04
CA ALA A 32 0.26 14.95 -17.44
C ALA A 32 0.44 14.02 -16.22
N ALA A 33 1.27 14.40 -15.26
CA ALA A 33 1.43 13.67 -14.00
C ALA A 33 0.14 13.67 -13.16
N ALA A 34 -0.54 14.82 -13.05
CA ALA A 34 -1.80 14.93 -12.33
C ALA A 34 -2.93 14.11 -12.97
N ASP A 35 -3.03 14.11 -14.31
CA ASP A 35 -4.02 13.31 -15.04
C ASP A 35 -3.76 11.81 -14.91
N LEU A 36 -2.48 11.40 -14.89
CA LEU A 36 -2.08 10.01 -14.65
C LEU A 36 -2.39 9.57 -13.22
N GLU A 37 -2.17 10.44 -12.24
CA GLU A 37 -2.53 10.22 -10.84
C GLU A 37 -4.07 10.10 -10.67
N LEU A 38 -4.83 10.93 -11.39
CA LEU A 38 -6.30 10.89 -11.38
C LEU A 38 -6.84 9.59 -11.96
N ARG A 39 -6.26 9.12 -13.08
CA ARG A 39 -6.61 7.82 -13.67
C ARG A 39 -6.27 6.66 -12.74
N ARG A 40 -5.06 6.67 -12.16
CA ARG A 40 -4.68 5.69 -11.13
C ARG A 40 -5.67 5.66 -9.96
N ARG A 41 -6.13 6.81 -9.48
CA ARG A 41 -7.17 6.87 -8.42
C ARG A 41 -8.49 6.22 -8.82
N GLN A 42 -8.91 6.41 -10.07
CA GLN A 42 -10.13 5.78 -10.59
C GLN A 42 -9.96 4.27 -10.75
N ASP A 43 -8.84 3.83 -11.31
CA ASP A 43 -8.53 2.42 -11.52
C ASP A 43 -8.35 1.66 -10.20
N ALA A 44 -7.70 2.29 -9.21
CA ALA A 44 -7.54 1.72 -7.88
C ALA A 44 -8.88 1.46 -7.19
N LYS A 45 -9.91 2.25 -7.50
CA LYS A 45 -11.24 2.00 -6.94
C LYS A 45 -11.87 0.71 -7.47
N THR A 46 -11.61 0.40 -8.72
CA THR A 46 -12.12 -0.79 -9.42
C THR A 46 -11.34 -2.05 -9.04
N ILE A 47 -10.05 -1.91 -8.69
CA ILE A 47 -9.15 -3.03 -8.36
C ILE A 47 -9.28 -3.51 -6.91
N TRP A 48 -9.91 -2.74 -6.02
CA TRP A 48 -10.06 -3.12 -4.61
C TRP A 48 -10.66 -4.52 -4.37
N PRO A 49 -11.78 -4.91 -5.03
CA PRO A 49 -12.32 -6.26 -4.88
C PRO A 49 -11.33 -7.36 -5.31
N GLU A 50 -10.61 -7.16 -6.41
CA GLU A 50 -9.58 -8.11 -6.87
C GLU A 50 -8.44 -8.23 -5.86
N PHE A 51 -8.04 -7.12 -5.23
CA PHE A 51 -7.07 -7.14 -4.16
C PHE A 51 -7.58 -7.93 -2.94
N VAL A 52 -8.82 -7.71 -2.51
CA VAL A 52 -9.44 -8.47 -1.42
C VAL A 52 -9.47 -9.97 -1.74
N ASP A 53 -9.77 -10.35 -2.99
CA ASP A 53 -9.75 -11.74 -3.44
C ASP A 53 -8.33 -12.33 -3.39
N LYS A 54 -7.30 -11.57 -3.78
CA LYS A 54 -5.90 -11.99 -3.57
C LYS A 54 -5.58 -12.20 -2.10
N VAL A 55 -6.08 -11.34 -1.21
CA VAL A 55 -5.90 -11.50 0.25
C VAL A 55 -6.59 -12.76 0.77
N ARG A 56 -7.80 -13.07 0.29
CA ARG A 56 -8.52 -14.30 0.61
C ARG A 56 -7.79 -15.55 0.11
N GLY A 57 -7.30 -15.51 -1.13
CA GLY A 57 -6.49 -16.57 -1.72
C GLY A 57 -5.21 -16.83 -0.90
N ALA A 58 -4.48 -15.77 -0.55
CA ALA A 58 -3.31 -15.84 0.30
C ALA A 58 -3.61 -16.40 1.70
N ALA A 59 -4.68 -15.94 2.34
CA ALA A 59 -5.11 -16.43 3.65
C ALA A 59 -5.45 -17.93 3.59
N SER A 60 -6.16 -18.38 2.55
CA SER A 60 -6.45 -19.80 2.34
C SER A 60 -5.17 -20.62 2.10
N ALA A 61 -4.23 -20.11 1.31
CA ALA A 61 -2.96 -20.80 1.06
C ALA A 61 -2.13 -20.95 2.34
N VAL A 62 -2.04 -19.89 3.15
CA VAL A 62 -1.34 -19.92 4.44
C VAL A 62 -2.07 -20.81 5.44
N ASN A 63 -3.41 -20.78 5.50
CA ASN A 63 -4.19 -21.70 6.35
C ASN A 63 -3.87 -23.17 6.05
N ASN A 64 -3.74 -23.55 4.77
CA ASN A 64 -3.35 -24.90 4.40
C ASN A 64 -1.93 -25.27 4.87
N GLN A 65 -1.04 -24.30 5.04
CA GLN A 65 0.32 -24.51 5.55
C GLN A 65 0.39 -24.58 7.08
N ILE A 66 -0.50 -23.88 7.79
CA ILE A 66 -0.51 -23.80 9.27
C ILE A 66 -1.63 -24.65 9.93
N ALA A 67 -2.36 -25.43 9.13
CA ALA A 67 -3.56 -26.17 9.54
C ALA A 67 -3.34 -27.11 10.74
N GLU A 68 -2.13 -27.63 10.93
CA GLU A 68 -1.80 -28.55 12.03
C GLU A 68 -1.87 -27.89 13.42
N GLY A 69 -1.85 -26.55 13.50
CA GLY A 69 -1.85 -25.81 14.77
C GLY A 69 -3.20 -25.28 15.23
N GLY A 70 -4.32 -25.64 14.58
CA GLY A 70 -5.64 -25.10 14.94
C GLY A 70 -5.79 -23.61 14.65
N PHE A 71 -5.03 -23.10 13.67
CA PHE A 71 -5.01 -21.70 13.28
C PHE A 71 -5.87 -21.45 12.05
N LEU A 72 -6.59 -20.32 12.05
CA LEU A 72 -7.40 -19.87 10.93
C LEU A 72 -7.20 -18.38 10.69
N LEU A 73 -6.88 -18.00 9.46
CA LEU A 73 -6.89 -16.62 8.98
C LEU A 73 -8.25 -16.31 8.38
N GLU A 74 -9.00 -15.41 9.01
CA GLU A 74 -10.27 -14.89 8.50
C GLU A 74 -10.10 -13.50 7.89
N VAL A 75 -10.65 -13.30 6.69
CA VAL A 75 -10.56 -12.03 5.96
C VAL A 75 -11.89 -11.28 6.03
N GLU A 76 -11.89 -10.10 6.63
CA GLU A 76 -13.00 -9.16 6.61
C GLU A 76 -12.69 -8.02 5.64
N ASP A 77 -13.60 -7.77 4.69
CA ASP A 77 -13.57 -6.57 3.86
C ASP A 77 -14.46 -5.48 4.48
N HIS A 78 -13.92 -4.27 4.59
CA HIS A 78 -14.64 -3.10 5.04
C HIS A 78 -14.43 -2.00 3.99
N ASP A 79 -15.37 -1.91 3.05
CA ASP A 79 -15.45 -0.82 2.07
C ASP A 79 -16.51 0.19 2.51
N THR A 80 -16.06 1.39 2.89
CA THR A 80 -16.93 2.54 3.16
C THR A 80 -16.66 3.63 2.13
N THR A 81 -17.57 4.60 2.01
CA THR A 81 -17.44 5.74 1.09
C THR A 81 -16.12 6.51 1.21
N THR A 82 -15.47 6.48 2.38
CA THR A 82 -14.25 7.24 2.70
C THR A 82 -13.03 6.39 3.01
N THR A 83 -13.21 5.13 3.40
CA THR A 83 -12.11 4.25 3.81
C THR A 83 -12.32 2.84 3.33
N ARG A 84 -11.26 2.22 2.81
CA ARG A 84 -11.22 0.83 2.37
C ARG A 84 -10.15 0.09 3.12
N ARG A 85 -10.52 -1.00 3.78
CA ARG A 85 -9.59 -1.82 4.53
C ARG A 85 -9.97 -3.29 4.44
N ALA A 86 -8.97 -4.14 4.24
CA ALA A 86 -9.10 -5.58 4.42
C ALA A 86 -8.39 -5.95 5.72
N ARG A 87 -9.08 -6.66 6.59
CA ARG A 87 -8.53 -7.14 7.86
C ARG A 87 -8.39 -8.63 7.79
N VAL A 88 -7.22 -9.13 8.16
CA VAL A 88 -6.97 -10.56 8.33
C VAL A 88 -6.76 -10.84 9.81
N SER A 89 -7.69 -11.55 10.42
CA SER A 89 -7.63 -11.95 11.82
C SER A 89 -7.04 -13.35 11.90
N LEU A 90 -5.98 -13.54 12.69
CA LEU A 90 -5.53 -14.87 13.08
C LEU A 90 -6.44 -15.34 14.23
N LEU A 91 -7.00 -16.54 14.11
CA LEU A 91 -7.80 -17.21 15.12
C LEU A 91 -7.11 -18.51 15.52
N HIS A 92 -7.25 -18.91 16.77
CA HIS A 92 -6.81 -20.21 17.27
C HIS A 92 -7.99 -20.83 18.01
N GLU A 93 -8.19 -22.15 17.93
CA GLU A 93 -9.32 -22.96 18.44
C GLU A 93 -9.96 -22.56 19.78
N SER A 94 -9.29 -21.79 20.63
CA SER A 94 -9.75 -21.36 21.97
C SER A 94 -10.09 -19.86 22.12
N ALA A 95 -9.76 -18.97 21.16
CA ALA A 95 -10.08 -17.55 21.23
C ALA A 95 -9.83 -16.81 19.90
N ALA A 96 -10.53 -15.69 19.70
CA ALA A 96 -10.06 -14.67 18.77
C ALA A 96 -8.68 -14.17 19.24
N VAL A 97 -7.63 -14.58 18.53
CA VAL A 97 -6.26 -14.20 18.88
C VAL A 97 -6.10 -12.70 18.64
N GLY A 98 -5.39 -12.02 19.54
CA GLY A 98 -5.27 -10.55 19.54
C GLY A 98 -4.47 -9.96 18.37
N MET A 99 -3.85 -10.79 17.52
CA MET A 99 -3.05 -10.34 16.39
C MET A 99 -3.84 -10.30 15.08
N ARG A 100 -3.77 -9.17 14.39
CA ARG A 100 -4.50 -8.94 13.13
C ARG A 100 -3.61 -8.21 12.16
N ALA A 101 -3.61 -8.61 10.89
CA ALA A 101 -3.10 -7.79 9.81
C ALA A 101 -4.20 -6.88 9.27
N VAL A 102 -3.87 -5.62 9.03
CA VAL A 102 -4.78 -4.63 8.44
C VAL A 102 -4.10 -4.07 7.20
N PHE A 103 -4.76 -4.25 6.06
CA PHE A 103 -4.41 -3.67 4.76
C PHE A 103 -5.32 -2.47 4.53
N LEU A 104 -4.79 -1.27 4.70
CA LEU A 104 -5.50 -0.01 4.54
C LEU A 104 -5.19 0.60 3.18
N PHE A 105 -6.21 0.78 2.36
CA PHE A 105 -6.09 1.48 1.08
C PHE A 105 -5.86 2.98 1.31
N LYS A 106 -4.83 3.52 0.65
CA LYS A 106 -4.58 4.96 0.55
C LYS A 106 -5.06 5.48 -0.79
N GLU A 107 -5.51 6.73 -0.82
CA GLU A 107 -5.95 7.38 -2.07
C GLU A 107 -4.86 7.43 -3.15
N SER A 108 -3.58 7.26 -2.79
CA SER A 108 -2.46 7.16 -3.74
C SER A 108 -2.38 5.82 -4.50
N GLY A 109 -3.24 4.84 -4.20
CA GLY A 109 -3.12 3.47 -4.72
C GLY A 109 -2.16 2.58 -3.91
N ALA A 110 -1.53 3.13 -2.87
CA ALA A 110 -0.74 2.35 -1.93
C ALA A 110 -1.63 1.66 -0.89
N ILE A 111 -1.15 0.53 -0.36
CA ILE A 111 -1.76 -0.24 0.70
C ILE A 111 -0.82 -0.19 1.89
N ALA A 112 -1.21 0.54 2.92
CA ALA A 112 -0.53 0.49 4.20
C ALA A 112 -0.87 -0.83 4.89
N THR A 113 0.16 -1.60 5.22
CA THR A 113 0.00 -2.84 5.96
C THR A 113 0.50 -2.66 7.39
N THR A 114 -0.35 -2.98 8.35
CA THR A 114 -0.02 -2.87 9.78
C THR A 114 -0.46 -4.11 10.53
N PHE A 115 0.30 -4.53 11.54
CA PHE A 115 -0.16 -5.55 12.48
C PHE A 115 -0.72 -4.91 13.74
N ALA A 116 -2.02 -5.06 13.99
CA ALA A 116 -2.63 -4.66 15.24
C ALA A 116 -2.28 -5.67 16.35
N GLY A 117 -1.93 -5.16 17.54
CA GLY A 117 -1.51 -5.96 18.69
C GLY A 117 0.01 -6.02 18.92
N LEU A 118 0.81 -5.35 18.08
CA LEU A 118 2.27 -5.27 18.18
C LEU A 118 2.71 -3.79 18.24
N GLN A 119 3.67 -3.48 19.11
CA GLN A 119 4.36 -2.19 19.09
C GLN A 119 5.41 -2.23 17.95
N ASP A 120 5.42 -1.22 17.07
CA ASP A 120 6.31 -1.10 15.89
C ASP A 120 6.15 -2.14 14.76
N SER A 121 4.94 -2.26 14.23
CA SER A 121 4.60 -3.13 13.09
C SER A 121 4.34 -2.37 11.78
N LYS A 122 5.14 -1.33 11.49
CA LYS A 122 5.07 -0.66 10.18
C LYS A 122 5.77 -1.51 9.13
N LEU A 123 4.97 -2.17 8.29
CA LEU A 123 5.46 -2.83 7.09
C LEU A 123 5.54 -1.82 5.93
N THR A 124 6.39 -2.10 4.95
CA THR A 124 6.49 -1.31 3.74
C THR A 124 5.14 -1.26 3.04
N ASP A 125 4.71 -0.07 2.64
CA ASP A 125 3.52 0.12 1.83
C ASP A 125 3.63 -0.71 0.53
N ILE A 126 2.53 -1.32 0.13
CA ILE A 126 2.46 -2.16 -1.06
C ILE A 126 1.65 -1.43 -2.13
N ASP A 127 2.08 -1.51 -3.38
CA ASP A 127 1.30 -0.97 -4.49
C ASP A 127 0.19 -1.96 -4.89
N ILE A 128 -1.08 -1.52 -4.85
CA ILE A 128 -2.24 -2.34 -5.20
C ILE A 128 -2.19 -2.85 -6.64
N PHE A 129 -1.56 -2.10 -7.55
CA PHE A 129 -1.53 -2.44 -8.98
C PHE A 129 -0.54 -3.56 -9.30
N THR A 130 0.50 -3.70 -8.49
CA THR A 130 1.62 -4.61 -8.76
C THR A 130 1.80 -5.70 -7.70
N VAL A 131 0.95 -5.70 -6.66
CA VAL A 131 1.02 -6.71 -5.61
C VAL A 131 0.62 -8.10 -6.11
N GLU A 132 1.56 -9.02 -5.96
CA GLU A 132 1.40 -10.45 -6.18
C GLU A 132 0.91 -11.15 -4.92
N GLN A 133 0.14 -12.23 -5.08
CA GLN A 133 -0.41 -13.01 -3.96
C GLN A 133 0.70 -13.51 -3.01
N GLN A 134 1.84 -13.94 -3.55
CA GLN A 134 2.99 -14.44 -2.77
C GLN A 134 3.50 -13.41 -1.75
N LYS A 135 3.49 -12.11 -2.09
CA LYS A 135 3.88 -11.06 -1.14
C LYS A 135 2.89 -10.95 0.02
N ILE A 136 1.59 -11.13 -0.25
CA ILE A 136 0.54 -11.14 0.77
C ILE A 136 0.71 -12.37 1.65
N GLU A 137 0.98 -13.55 1.07
CA GLU A 137 1.28 -14.77 1.82
C GLU A 137 2.47 -14.58 2.77
N MET A 138 3.58 -14.01 2.30
CA MET A 138 4.74 -13.72 3.17
C MET A 138 4.40 -12.81 4.35
N ILE A 139 3.53 -11.82 4.15
CA ILE A 139 3.06 -10.94 5.22
C ILE A 139 2.22 -11.71 6.23
N LEU A 140 1.32 -12.57 5.77
CA LEU A 140 0.46 -13.38 6.64
C LEU A 140 1.25 -14.46 7.41
N VAL A 141 2.27 -15.05 6.79
CA VAL A 141 3.23 -15.93 7.46
C VAL A 141 4.00 -15.14 8.53
N SER A 142 4.44 -13.92 8.22
CA SER A 142 5.12 -13.05 9.20
C SER A 142 4.22 -12.72 10.40
N LEU A 143 2.92 -12.48 10.17
CA LEU A 143 1.93 -12.30 11.24
C LEU A 143 1.86 -13.54 12.14
N PHE A 144 1.80 -14.73 11.54
CA PHE A 144 1.78 -16.00 12.27
C PHE A 144 3.07 -16.21 13.09
N GLU A 145 4.24 -15.99 12.48
CA GLU A 145 5.51 -16.13 13.18
C GLU A 145 5.64 -15.17 14.37
N GLN A 146 5.22 -13.91 14.20
CA GLN A 146 5.23 -12.94 15.29
C GLN A 146 4.29 -13.36 16.41
N TYR A 147 3.12 -13.90 16.07
CA TYR A 147 2.22 -14.45 17.08
C TYR A 147 2.87 -15.59 17.87
N VAL A 148 3.48 -16.55 17.19
CA VAL A 148 4.16 -17.69 17.84
C VAL A 148 5.31 -17.20 18.73
N ARG A 149 6.11 -16.24 18.28
CA ARG A 149 7.25 -15.68 19.04
C ARG A 149 6.82 -14.92 20.29
N HIS A 150 5.67 -14.25 20.26
CA HIS A 150 5.17 -13.43 21.38
C HIS A 150 4.20 -14.16 22.31
N ARG A 151 3.93 -15.45 22.10
CA ARG A 151 3.23 -16.26 23.10
C ARG A 151 4.14 -16.44 24.33
N PRO A 152 3.69 -16.11 25.55
CA PRO A 152 4.29 -16.75 26.71
C PRO A 152 4.00 -18.24 26.57
N PHE A 153 5.03 -19.08 26.45
CA PHE A 153 4.85 -20.51 26.65
C PHE A 153 4.14 -20.68 27.99
N PRO A 154 2.98 -21.37 28.07
CA PRO A 154 2.51 -21.82 29.35
C PRO A 154 3.67 -22.66 29.91
N LYS A 155 4.23 -22.25 31.04
CA LYS A 155 5.12 -23.12 31.80
C LYS A 155 4.28 -24.38 32.04
N GLU A 156 4.65 -25.48 31.39
CA GLU A 156 4.17 -26.78 31.81
C GLU A 156 4.46 -26.85 33.30
N HIS A 157 3.40 -26.85 34.11
CA HIS A 157 3.50 -27.19 35.51
C HIS A 157 3.89 -28.67 35.56
N VAL A 158 5.20 -28.92 35.58
CA VAL A 158 5.80 -30.17 36.06
C VAL A 158 6.01 -30.04 37.55
#